data_AF-A0A8J3VQU7-F1
#
_entry.id   AF-A0A8J3VQU7-F1
#
_cell.length_a   1.000
_cell.length_b   1.000
_cell.length_c   1.000
_cell.angle_alpha   90.00
_cell.angle_beta   90.00
_cell.angle_gamma   90.00
#
_symmetry.space_group_name_H-M   'P 1'
#
loop_
_entity.id
_entity.type
_entity.pdbx_description
1 polymer ?
#
loop_
_entity_poly.entity_id
_entity_poly.type
_entity_poly.pdbx_seq_one_letter_code
_entity_poly.pdbx_strand_id
1 'polypeptide(L)'
;MARGQAPAIPDEDVQDIPAHRPDPNAPPQPADWTQPPADAAQLAGMLRAEYGALDAAKWTMELYRGYVVPRGVRAQVLTILAGLPGRWRGQVTDRIGRHGVAITVRGRAPQDRGDSNQYESVLIFDERTGELLDLEESVVASPALTTYVQFLDSGWTDRIG
;
A
#
# COMPACT_ATOMS: atom_id res chain seq x y z
N MET A 1 10.32 -19.87 51.38
CA MET A 1 9.79 -19.83 50.00
C MET A 1 9.54 -18.37 49.65
N ALA A 2 10.43 -17.75 48.86
CA ALA A 2 10.32 -16.33 48.48
C ALA A 2 9.65 -16.23 47.11
N ARG A 3 8.55 -15.46 47.02
CA ARG A 3 7.90 -15.10 45.75
C ARG A 3 8.75 -14.02 45.08
N GLY A 4 9.20 -14.28 43.85
CA GLY A 4 9.88 -13.29 43.02
C GLY A 4 8.89 -12.20 42.62
N GLN A 5 9.17 -10.96 43.04
CA GLN A 5 8.51 -9.75 42.56
C GLN A 5 8.85 -9.60 41.07
N ALA A 6 7.83 -9.50 40.19
CA ALA A 6 8.07 -9.12 38.80
C ALA A 6 8.59 -7.67 38.77
N PRO A 7 9.59 -7.34 37.92
CA PRO A 7 10.06 -5.97 37.80
C PRO A 7 8.94 -5.09 37.22
N ALA A 8 8.72 -3.94 37.86
CA ALA A 8 7.87 -2.88 37.32
C ALA A 8 8.50 -2.38 36.01
N ILE A 9 7.73 -2.37 34.92
CA ILE A 9 8.10 -1.66 33.70
C ILE A 9 8.05 -0.17 34.07
N PRO A 10 9.16 0.58 33.99
CA PRO A 10 9.11 2.01 34.24
C PRO A 10 8.25 2.68 33.17
N ASP A 11 7.44 3.67 33.59
CA ASP A 11 6.78 4.63 32.70
C ASP A 11 7.85 5.50 32.02
N GLU A 12 8.68 4.91 31.16
CA GLU A 12 9.59 5.65 30.29
C GLU A 12 8.82 6.12 29.07
N ASP A 13 8.65 7.43 28.99
CA ASP A 13 8.43 8.23 27.78
C ASP A 13 7.74 7.47 26.65
N VAL A 14 6.40 7.46 26.70
CA VAL A 14 5.61 7.38 25.46
C VAL A 14 5.99 8.63 24.68
N GLN A 15 7.06 8.53 23.89
CA GLN A 15 7.42 9.55 22.91
C GLN A 15 6.17 9.76 22.08
N ASP A 16 5.62 10.98 22.13
CA ASP A 16 4.57 11.43 21.23
C ASP A 16 4.96 10.94 19.84
N ILE A 17 4.22 9.96 19.31
CA ILE A 17 4.42 9.49 17.95
C ILE A 17 4.22 10.76 17.11
N PRO A 18 5.27 11.28 16.46
CA PRO A 18 5.14 12.53 15.74
C PRO A 18 4.00 12.37 14.75
N ALA A 19 3.04 13.30 14.80
CA ALA A 19 1.90 13.32 13.88
C ALA A 19 2.43 13.03 12.46
N HIS A 20 1.80 12.06 11.80
CA HIS A 20 2.18 11.60 10.46
C HIS A 20 2.46 12.82 9.58
N ARG A 21 3.74 13.09 9.30
CA ARG A 21 4.12 14.18 8.40
C ARG A 21 3.68 13.73 7.01
N PRO A 22 2.80 14.48 6.32
CA PRO A 22 2.42 14.12 4.96
C PRO A 22 3.67 14.03 4.10
N ASP A 23 3.85 12.92 3.37
CA ASP A 23 4.88 12.86 2.34
C ASP A 23 4.56 13.99 1.34
N PRO A 24 5.47 14.96 1.11
CA PRO A 24 5.23 16.03 0.14
C PRO A 24 5.05 15.48 -1.28
N ASN A 25 5.46 14.22 -1.50
CA ASN A 25 5.21 13.45 -2.69
C ASN A 25 4.14 12.37 -2.45
N ALA A 26 3.23 12.47 -1.48
CA ALA A 26 2.03 11.64 -1.48
C ALA A 26 1.09 12.09 -2.60
N PRO A 27 0.18 11.25 -3.11
CA PRO A 27 -0.91 11.75 -3.92
C PRO A 27 -1.67 12.79 -3.12
N PRO A 28 -2.14 13.86 -3.78
CA PRO A 28 -2.88 14.90 -3.09
C PRO A 28 -3.99 14.22 -2.30
N GLN A 29 -3.98 14.43 -0.98
CA GLN A 29 -5.13 14.07 -0.18
C GLN A 29 -6.33 14.75 -0.81
N PRO A 30 -7.45 14.02 -1.03
CA PRO A 30 -8.59 14.58 -1.71
C PRO A 30 -8.98 15.91 -1.04
N ALA A 31 -8.75 17.03 -1.73
CA ALA A 31 -9.09 18.37 -1.22
C ALA A 31 -10.58 18.45 -0.91
N ASP A 32 -11.35 17.71 -1.72
CA ASP A 32 -12.71 17.30 -1.48
C ASP A 32 -12.70 15.77 -1.54
N TRP A 33 -13.44 15.12 -0.64
CA TRP A 33 -13.83 13.70 -0.62
C TRP A 33 -14.49 13.23 -1.95
N THR A 34 -13.73 13.33 -3.02
CA THR A 34 -14.09 13.12 -4.41
C THR A 34 -13.51 11.79 -4.85
N GLN A 35 -14.16 11.18 -5.84
CA GLN A 35 -13.68 9.91 -6.38
C GLN A 35 -12.35 10.11 -7.12
N PRO A 36 -11.48 9.09 -7.12
CA PRO A 36 -10.26 9.15 -7.92
C PRO A 36 -10.59 9.26 -9.40
N PRO A 37 -9.67 9.80 -10.23
CA PRO A 37 -9.89 9.92 -11.66
C PRO A 37 -10.21 8.56 -12.29
N ALA A 38 -11.26 8.55 -13.11
CA ALA A 38 -11.66 7.35 -13.85
C ALA A 38 -10.98 7.25 -15.23
N ASP A 39 -10.40 8.35 -15.72
CA ASP A 39 -9.64 8.36 -16.96
C ASP A 39 -8.32 7.58 -16.82
N ALA A 40 -8.04 6.71 -17.79
CA ALA A 40 -6.88 5.80 -17.72
C ALA A 40 -5.54 6.54 -17.73
N ALA A 41 -5.41 7.64 -18.48
CA ALA A 41 -4.16 8.40 -18.56
C ALA A 41 -3.92 9.20 -17.28
N GLN A 42 -4.97 9.82 -16.74
CA GLN A 42 -4.91 10.50 -15.45
C GLN A 42 -4.60 9.52 -14.32
N LEU A 43 -5.23 8.34 -14.33
CA LEU A 43 -4.96 7.31 -13.34
C LEU A 43 -3.54 6.77 -13.46
N ALA A 44 -3.02 6.55 -14.67
CA ALA A 44 -1.63 6.14 -14.87
C ALA A 44 -0.63 7.17 -14.32
N GLY A 45 -0.90 8.47 -14.53
CA GLY A 45 -0.11 9.56 -13.95
C GLY A 45 -0.22 9.64 -12.43
N MET A 46 -1.42 9.43 -11.86
CA MET A 46 -1.63 9.35 -10.41
C MET A 46 -0.88 8.15 -9.80
N LEU A 47 -0.83 7.02 -10.50
CA LEU A 47 -0.04 5.86 -10.12
C LEU A 47 1.46 6.03 -10.44
N ARG A 48 1.88 7.14 -11.06
CA ARG A 48 3.28 7.37 -11.43
C ARG A 48 3.86 6.21 -12.26
N ALA A 49 3.04 5.63 -13.13
CA ALA A 49 3.38 4.44 -13.91
C ALA A 49 4.59 4.68 -14.84
N GLU A 50 4.83 5.92 -15.25
CA GLU A 50 5.98 6.34 -16.04
C GLU A 50 7.33 6.16 -15.30
N TYR A 51 7.32 6.11 -13.96
CA TYR A 51 8.50 5.87 -13.14
C TYR A 51 8.74 4.37 -12.88
N GLY A 52 7.80 3.52 -13.28
CA GLY A 52 7.93 2.07 -13.28
C GLY A 52 7.04 1.36 -12.26
N ALA A 53 7.20 0.03 -12.20
CA ALA A 53 6.30 -0.86 -11.46
C ALA A 53 6.35 -0.65 -9.93
N LEU A 54 7.50 -0.26 -9.38
CA LEU A 54 7.64 -0.05 -7.94
C LEU A 54 6.96 1.26 -7.47
N ASP A 55 7.11 2.35 -8.24
CA ASP A 55 6.33 3.56 -8.02
C ASP A 55 4.84 3.27 -8.17
N ALA A 56 4.43 2.59 -9.24
CA ALA A 56 3.03 2.18 -9.41
C ALA A 56 2.47 1.36 -8.25
N ALA A 57 3.26 0.47 -7.68
CA ALA A 57 2.92 -0.27 -6.46
C ALA A 57 2.69 0.65 -5.25
N LYS A 58 3.68 1.51 -4.92
CA LYS A 58 3.59 2.47 -3.82
C LYS A 58 2.34 3.37 -3.96
N TRP A 59 2.15 3.91 -5.15
CA TRP A 59 1.09 4.88 -5.42
C TRP A 59 -0.28 4.25 -5.55
N THR A 60 -0.36 2.96 -5.88
CA THR A 60 -1.60 2.20 -5.72
C THR A 60 -2.01 2.12 -4.25
N MET A 61 -1.08 1.81 -3.34
CA MET A 61 -1.39 1.82 -1.90
C MET A 61 -1.83 3.22 -1.43
N GLU A 62 -1.14 4.28 -1.86
CA GLU A 62 -1.54 5.64 -1.48
C GLU A 62 -2.90 6.06 -2.04
N LEU A 63 -3.26 5.63 -3.26
CA LEU A 63 -4.61 5.77 -3.80
C LEU A 63 -5.66 5.11 -2.90
N TYR A 64 -5.44 3.86 -2.48
CA TYR A 64 -6.37 3.14 -1.60
C TYR A 64 -6.39 3.69 -0.16
N ARG A 65 -5.32 4.35 0.30
CA ARG A 65 -5.29 5.04 1.60
C ARG A 65 -6.12 6.32 1.60
N GLY A 66 -6.11 7.05 0.48
CA GLY A 66 -6.78 8.34 0.37
C GLY A 66 -8.22 8.28 -0.12
N TYR A 67 -8.61 7.23 -0.84
CA TYR A 67 -9.86 7.21 -1.61
C TYR A 67 -10.66 5.91 -1.42
N VAL A 68 -11.99 6.04 -1.39
CA VAL A 68 -12.90 4.92 -1.67
C VAL A 68 -12.87 4.65 -3.17
N VAL A 69 -12.17 3.60 -3.60
CA VAL A 69 -11.88 3.35 -5.03
C VAL A 69 -13.08 2.62 -5.70
N PRO A 70 -13.76 3.24 -6.68
CA PRO A 70 -14.89 2.60 -7.37
C PRO A 70 -14.42 1.41 -8.22
N ARG A 71 -15.26 0.38 -8.37
CA ARG A 71 -14.92 -0.87 -9.09
C ARG A 71 -14.33 -0.64 -10.49
N GLY A 72 -14.85 0.32 -11.25
CA GLY A 72 -14.31 0.67 -12.58
C GLY A 72 -12.87 1.18 -12.51
N VAL A 73 -12.56 2.02 -11.52
CA VAL A 73 -11.20 2.51 -11.28
C VAL A 73 -10.28 1.35 -10.86
N ARG A 74 -10.74 0.43 -10.01
CA ARG A 74 -9.95 -0.75 -9.61
C ARG A 74 -9.56 -1.61 -10.81
N ALA A 75 -10.49 -1.86 -11.72
CA ALA A 75 -10.21 -2.58 -12.96
C ALA A 75 -9.16 -1.86 -13.81
N GLN A 76 -9.21 -0.52 -13.86
CA GLN A 76 -8.23 0.30 -14.58
C GLN A 76 -6.85 0.27 -13.90
N VAL A 77 -6.78 0.32 -12.56
CA VAL A 77 -5.54 0.12 -11.79
C VAL A 77 -4.91 -1.22 -12.15
N LEU A 78 -5.67 -2.30 -12.09
CA LEU A 78 -5.19 -3.64 -12.44
C LEU A 78 -4.70 -3.73 -13.90
N THR A 79 -5.41 -3.05 -14.82
CA THR A 79 -5.00 -2.98 -16.24
C THR A 79 -3.67 -2.25 -16.40
N ILE A 80 -3.47 -1.13 -15.70
CA ILE A 80 -2.21 -0.38 -15.71
C ILE A 80 -1.08 -1.24 -15.14
N LEU A 81 -1.28 -1.86 -13.96
CA LEU A 81 -0.28 -2.73 -13.33
C LEU A 81 0.06 -3.96 -14.19
N ALA A 82 -0.90 -4.52 -14.91
CA ALA A 82 -0.67 -5.63 -15.83
C ALA A 82 0.20 -5.23 -17.05
N GLY A 83 0.21 -3.95 -17.41
CA GLY A 83 1.09 -3.40 -18.44
C GLY A 83 2.53 -3.13 -17.98
N LEU A 84 2.80 -3.23 -16.67
CA LEU A 84 4.12 -2.96 -16.08
C LEU A 84 4.89 -4.26 -15.80
N PRO A 85 6.23 -4.23 -15.78
CA PRO A 85 7.04 -5.40 -15.41
C PRO A 85 6.72 -5.89 -14.00
N GLY A 86 6.31 -7.16 -13.88
CA GLY A 86 5.96 -7.79 -12.61
C GLY A 86 5.65 -9.27 -12.78
N ARG A 87 5.54 -10.00 -11.67
CA ARG A 87 5.17 -11.41 -11.63
C ARG A 87 3.84 -11.61 -10.94
N TRP A 88 2.83 -12.00 -11.71
CA TRP A 88 1.56 -12.49 -11.17
C TRP A 88 1.75 -13.87 -10.53
N ARG A 89 1.27 -14.05 -9.31
CA ARG A 89 1.46 -15.27 -8.50
C ARG A 89 0.25 -16.20 -8.50
N GLY A 90 -0.85 -15.83 -9.15
CA GLY A 90 -2.12 -16.52 -9.04
C GLY A 90 -2.75 -16.31 -7.66
N GLN A 91 -3.52 -17.29 -7.19
CA GLN A 91 -4.19 -17.22 -5.89
C GLN A 91 -3.20 -17.30 -4.72
N VAL A 92 -3.39 -16.43 -3.74
CA VAL A 92 -2.64 -16.36 -2.49
C VAL A 92 -3.60 -16.14 -1.33
N THR A 93 -3.10 -16.31 -0.10
CA THR A 93 -3.79 -15.92 1.12
C THR A 93 -2.98 -14.81 1.79
N ASP A 94 -3.63 -13.71 2.15
CA ASP A 94 -3.00 -12.61 2.88
C ASP A 94 -2.76 -12.97 4.37
N ARG A 95 -2.12 -12.05 5.11
CA ARG A 95 -1.77 -12.29 6.52
C ARG A 95 -2.96 -12.45 7.46
N ILE A 96 -4.16 -12.00 7.06
CA ILE A 96 -5.37 -12.10 7.88
C ILE A 96 -6.31 -13.21 7.40
N GLY A 97 -5.88 -14.02 6.44
CA GLY A 97 -6.59 -15.22 5.98
C GLY A 97 -7.53 -15.01 4.79
N ARG A 98 -7.52 -13.84 4.13
CA ARG A 98 -8.34 -13.59 2.94
C ARG A 98 -7.65 -14.11 1.69
N HIS A 99 -8.44 -14.65 0.77
CA HIS A 99 -7.95 -15.09 -0.53
C HIS A 99 -7.91 -13.94 -1.52
N GLY A 100 -6.88 -13.90 -2.36
CA GLY A 100 -6.74 -12.91 -3.41
C GLY A 100 -5.75 -13.33 -4.47
N VAL A 101 -5.46 -12.44 -5.41
CA VAL A 101 -4.43 -12.61 -6.44
C VAL A 101 -3.30 -11.63 -6.20
N ALA A 102 -2.05 -12.12 -6.29
CA ALA A 102 -0.89 -11.27 -6.02
C ALA A 102 -0.08 -10.92 -7.26
N ILE A 103 0.46 -9.71 -7.26
CA ILE A 103 1.54 -9.27 -8.14
C ILE A 103 2.77 -8.95 -7.29
N THR A 104 3.92 -9.48 -7.69
CA THR A 104 5.23 -9.09 -7.16
C THR A 104 5.94 -8.19 -8.16
N VAL A 105 6.35 -7.02 -7.70
CA VAL A 105 7.19 -6.09 -8.46
C VAL A 105 8.53 -5.93 -7.76
N ARG A 106 9.58 -5.73 -8.54
CA ARG A 106 10.94 -5.50 -8.03
C ARG A 106 11.54 -4.30 -8.73
N GLY A 107 12.32 -3.52 -8.00
CA GLY A 107 12.95 -2.33 -8.55
C GLY A 107 13.98 -1.73 -7.62
N ARG A 108 14.61 -0.66 -8.08
CA ARG A 108 15.27 0.27 -7.17
C ARG A 108 14.22 1.13 -6.48
N ALA A 109 14.58 1.68 -5.32
CA ALA A 109 13.73 2.55 -4.52
C ALA A 109 12.94 3.55 -5.39
N PRO A 110 11.68 3.86 -5.01
CA PRO A 110 10.94 4.94 -5.64
C PRO A 110 11.77 6.24 -5.63
N GLN A 111 11.61 7.07 -6.66
CA GLN A 111 12.45 8.26 -6.88
C GLN A 111 12.54 9.19 -5.66
N ASP A 112 11.49 9.22 -4.83
CA ASP A 112 11.37 10.08 -3.67
C ASP A 112 12.18 9.63 -2.44
N ARG A 113 12.63 8.36 -2.38
CA ARG A 113 13.44 7.87 -1.24
C ARG A 113 14.91 8.24 -1.33
N GLY A 114 15.43 8.47 -2.53
CA GLY A 114 16.84 8.86 -2.72
C GLY A 114 17.87 7.80 -2.31
N ASP A 115 17.45 6.55 -2.04
CA ASP A 115 18.35 5.45 -1.72
C ASP A 115 18.58 4.52 -2.93
N SER A 116 19.68 3.76 -2.89
CA SER A 116 20.08 2.85 -3.97
C SER A 116 19.67 1.39 -3.72
N ASN A 117 18.84 1.13 -2.71
CA ASN A 117 18.48 -0.23 -2.35
C ASN A 117 17.53 -0.83 -3.39
N GLN A 118 17.55 -2.16 -3.45
CA GLN A 118 16.55 -2.91 -4.18
C GLN A 118 15.36 -3.20 -3.27
N TYR A 119 14.18 -3.14 -3.84
CA TYR A 119 12.92 -3.38 -3.17
C TYR A 119 12.11 -4.43 -3.91
N GLU A 120 11.35 -5.18 -3.15
CA GLU A 120 10.27 -6.03 -3.63
C GLU A 120 8.97 -5.52 -3.00
N SER A 121 7.94 -5.31 -3.82
CA SER A 121 6.59 -5.08 -3.33
C SER A 121 5.67 -6.20 -3.78
N VAL A 122 4.82 -6.67 -2.87
CA VAL A 122 3.77 -7.64 -3.14
C VAL A 122 2.44 -6.97 -2.88
N LEU A 123 1.60 -6.88 -3.91
CA LEU A 123 0.24 -6.37 -3.79
C LEU A 123 -0.71 -7.55 -3.92
N ILE A 124 -1.67 -7.66 -3.01
CA ILE A 124 -2.71 -8.68 -3.03
C ILE A 124 -4.04 -8.00 -3.29
N PHE A 125 -4.76 -8.46 -4.31
CA PHE A 125 -6.07 -7.95 -4.68
C PHE A 125 -7.16 -9.00 -4.50
N ASP A 126 -8.37 -8.59 -4.14
CA ASP A 126 -9.55 -9.46 -4.19
C ASP A 126 -9.82 -9.85 -5.65
N GLU A 127 -9.93 -11.15 -5.92
CA GLU A 127 -10.06 -11.69 -7.28
C GLU A 127 -11.37 -11.29 -7.98
N ARG A 128 -12.41 -10.95 -7.22
CA ARG A 128 -13.77 -10.69 -7.73
C ARG A 128 -14.05 -9.18 -7.81
N THR A 129 -13.61 -8.43 -6.81
CA THR A 129 -13.90 -7.00 -6.66
C THR A 129 -12.75 -6.13 -7.15
N GLY A 130 -11.52 -6.66 -7.20
CA GLY A 130 -10.30 -5.92 -7.53
C GLY A 130 -9.84 -4.96 -6.42
N GLU A 131 -10.41 -5.04 -5.21
CA GLU A 131 -9.93 -4.27 -4.05
C GLU A 131 -8.50 -4.66 -3.69
N LEU A 132 -7.67 -3.68 -3.37
CA LEU A 132 -6.38 -3.93 -2.74
C LEU A 132 -6.64 -4.41 -1.30
N LEU A 133 -6.18 -5.61 -0.98
CA LEU A 133 -6.30 -6.24 0.33
C LEU A 133 -5.06 -5.98 1.18
N ASP A 134 -3.88 -6.08 0.57
CA ASP A 134 -2.59 -5.97 1.24
C ASP A 134 -1.52 -5.41 0.30
N LEU A 135 -0.60 -4.64 0.87
CA LEU A 135 0.68 -4.33 0.27
C LEU A 135 1.79 -4.68 1.24
N GLU A 136 2.72 -5.52 0.82
CA GLU A 136 3.99 -5.76 1.49
C GLU A 136 5.11 -5.09 0.71
N GLU A 137 6.09 -4.52 1.42
CA GLU A 137 7.31 -3.99 0.83
C GLU A 137 8.52 -4.49 1.63
N SER A 138 9.49 -5.06 0.93
CA SER A 138 10.71 -5.59 1.51
C SER A 138 11.94 -4.92 0.90
N VAL A 139 12.87 -4.48 1.75
CA VAL A 139 14.22 -4.10 1.32
C VAL A 139 15.01 -5.37 1.05
N VAL A 140 15.52 -5.52 -0.17
CA VAL A 140 16.42 -6.63 -0.56
C VAL A 140 17.86 -6.27 -0.14
N ALA A 141 18.07 -6.18 1.17
CA ALA A 141 19.35 -5.88 1.81
C ALA A 141 19.57 -6.75 3.06
N SER A 142 20.73 -6.63 3.69
CA SER A 142 21.04 -7.26 4.98
C SER A 142 21.42 -6.19 6.01
N PRO A 143 20.63 -6.00 7.09
CA PRO A 143 19.41 -6.73 7.42
C PRO A 143 18.24 -6.40 6.49
N ALA A 144 17.37 -7.38 6.25
CA ALA A 144 16.14 -7.16 5.48
C ALA A 144 15.07 -6.56 6.39
N LEU A 145 14.43 -5.49 5.93
CA LEU A 145 13.25 -4.90 6.56
C LEU A 145 12.04 -5.20 5.69
N THR A 146 10.93 -5.59 6.30
CA THR A 146 9.64 -5.74 5.61
C THR A 146 8.59 -4.94 6.34
N THR A 147 7.86 -4.11 5.60
CA THR A 147 6.69 -3.37 6.05
C THR A 147 5.46 -3.89 5.30
N TYR A 148 4.29 -3.77 5.91
CA TYR A 148 3.04 -4.19 5.27
C TYR A 148 1.88 -3.30 5.70
N VAL A 149 0.88 -3.21 4.84
CA VAL A 149 -0.34 -2.43 5.02
C VAL A 149 -1.52 -3.28 4.63
N GLN A 150 -2.39 -3.55 5.59
CA GLN A 150 -3.62 -4.32 5.41
C GLN A 150 -4.81 -3.37 5.30
N PHE A 151 -5.55 -3.46 4.20
CA PHE A 151 -6.79 -2.70 3.99
C PHE A 151 -7.96 -3.54 4.46
N LEU A 152 -8.57 -3.17 5.59
CA LEU A 152 -9.63 -3.97 6.22
C LEU A 152 -11.00 -3.68 5.63
N ASP A 153 -11.30 -2.41 5.40
CA ASP A 153 -12.54 -1.92 4.81
C ASP A 153 -12.32 -0.52 4.22
N SER A 154 -13.19 -0.11 3.29
CA SER A 154 -13.21 1.25 2.74
C SER A 154 -14.64 1.63 2.39
N GLY A 155 -15.10 2.80 2.84
CA GLY A 155 -16.43 3.28 2.55
C GLY A 155 -16.65 4.71 3.01
N TRP A 156 -17.72 5.31 2.51
CA TRP A 156 -18.20 6.61 2.98
C TRP A 156 -19.00 6.40 4.27
N THR A 157 -18.74 7.19 5.30
CA THR A 157 -19.50 7.12 6.57
C THR A 157 -20.69 8.06 6.59
N ASP A 158 -20.71 9.05 5.70
CA ASP A 158 -21.72 10.09 5.57
C ASP A 158 -22.65 9.91 4.36
N ARG A 159 -22.34 8.95 3.48
CA ARG A 159 -23.19 8.57 2.34
C ARG A 159 -23.79 7.19 2.59
N ILE A 160 -25.11 7.11 2.44
CA ILE A 160 -25.83 5.84 2.48
C ILE A 160 -25.88 5.32 1.05
N GLY A 161 -25.01 4.35 0.71
CA GLY A 161 -25.05 3.61 -0.56
C GLY A 161 -24.14 4.14 -1.66
#